data_AF-A0A941WBA8-F1
#
_entry.id   AF-A0A941WBA8-F1
#
_cell.length_a   1.000
_cell.length_b   1.000
_cell.length_c   1.000
_cell.angle_alpha   90.00
_cell.angle_beta   90.00
_cell.angle_gamma   90.00
#
_symmetry.space_group_name_H-M   'P 1'
#
loop_
_entity.id
_entity.type
_entity.pdbx_description
1 polymer ?
#
loop_
_entity_poly.entity_id
_entity_poly.type
_entity_poly.pdbx_seq_one_letter_code
_entity_poly.pdbx_strand_id
1 'polypeptide(L)'
;MANQYVRRAKKEIKKTHPVTVLIALVIFILGFAGGGLASYKICEEDGFSLKGEKNITLTLGERYEEAGFTAVSFGRDISARVLVDDSAVDYTAAGEYYIVYRIEEDIKFGGCQLVRYLTLTEAENG
;
A
#
# COMPACT_ATOMS: atom_id res chain seq x y z
N MET A 1 -48.51 -40.79 -28.23
CA MET A 1 -48.28 -40.17 -26.91
C MET A 1 -46.88 -39.54 -26.74
N ALA A 2 -45.80 -40.09 -27.30
CA ALA A 2 -44.42 -39.59 -27.16
C ALA A 2 -44.17 -38.10 -27.54
N ASN A 3 -44.90 -37.55 -28.51
CA ASN A 3 -44.65 -36.19 -29.05
C ASN A 3 -44.98 -35.07 -28.04
N GLN A 4 -45.97 -35.28 -27.17
CA GLN A 4 -46.31 -34.34 -26.10
C GLN A 4 -45.20 -34.25 -25.04
N TYR A 5 -44.56 -35.37 -24.73
CA TYR A 5 -43.47 -35.42 -23.75
C TYR A 5 -42.21 -34.72 -24.28
N VAL A 6 -41.84 -34.95 -25.54
CA VAL A 6 -40.69 -34.28 -26.18
C VAL A 6 -40.90 -32.76 -26.30
N ARG A 7 -42.11 -32.32 -26.64
CA ARG A 7 -42.45 -30.88 -26.72
C ARG A 7 -42.38 -30.19 -25.36
N ARG A 8 -42.87 -30.86 -24.30
CA ARG A 8 -42.75 -30.37 -22.92
C ARG A 8 -41.28 -30.33 -22.49
N ALA A 9 -40.52 -31.40 -22.70
CA ALA A 9 -39.09 -31.44 -22.38
C ALA A 9 -38.28 -30.34 -23.08
N LYS A 10 -38.47 -30.11 -24.39
CA LYS A 10 -37.81 -29.01 -25.11
C LYS A 10 -38.21 -27.62 -24.59
N LYS A 11 -39.48 -27.43 -24.22
CA LYS A 11 -39.97 -26.16 -23.67
C LYS A 11 -39.37 -25.86 -22.30
N GLU A 12 -39.26 -26.87 -21.44
CA GLU A 12 -38.61 -26.74 -20.13
C GLU A 12 -37.10 -26.50 -20.27
N ILE A 13 -36.41 -27.26 -21.13
CA ILE A 13 -34.97 -27.07 -21.40
C ILE A 13 -34.69 -25.66 -21.96
N LYS A 14 -35.50 -25.18 -22.91
CA LYS A 14 -35.37 -23.82 -23.49
C LYS A 14 -35.68 -22.72 -22.47
N LYS A 15 -36.46 -22.99 -21.42
CA LYS A 15 -36.79 -22.04 -20.36
C LYS A 15 -35.75 -22.02 -19.25
N THR A 16 -35.15 -23.17 -18.93
CA THR A 16 -34.12 -23.30 -17.90
C THR A 16 -32.78 -22.70 -18.35
N HIS A 17 -32.30 -22.97 -19.57
CA HIS A 17 -31.01 -22.45 -20.06
C HIS A 17 -30.86 -20.91 -19.99
N PRO A 18 -31.79 -20.07 -20.49
CA PRO A 18 -31.65 -18.62 -20.42
C PRO A 18 -31.75 -18.08 -18.99
N VAL A 19 -32.53 -18.74 -18.11
CA VAL A 19 -32.62 -18.37 -16.68
C VAL A 19 -31.32 -18.73 -15.96
N THR A 20 -30.75 -19.91 -16.22
CA THR A 20 -29.45 -20.30 -15.65
C THR A 20 -28.33 -19.36 -16.12
N VAL A 21 -28.31 -18.95 -17.39
CA VAL A 21 -27.36 -17.95 -17.91
C VAL A 21 -27.55 -16.60 -17.22
N LEU A 22 -28.80 -16.16 -17.00
CA LEU A 22 -29.08 -14.90 -16.30
C LEU A 22 -28.64 -14.95 -14.83
N ILE A 23 -28.88 -16.06 -14.13
CA ILE A 23 -28.39 -16.26 -12.75
C ILE A 23 -26.86 -16.28 -12.71
N ALA A 24 -26.20 -16.96 -13.65
CA ALA A 24 -24.75 -16.98 -13.75
C ALA A 24 -24.17 -15.59 -14.02
N LEU A 25 -24.80 -14.78 -14.88
CA LEU A 25 -24.41 -13.39 -15.12
C LEU A 25 -24.59 -12.52 -13.88
N VAL A 26 -25.68 -12.69 -13.14
CA VAL A 26 -25.90 -11.96 -11.86
C VAL A 26 -24.83 -12.34 -10.84
N ILE A 27 -24.51 -13.63 -10.68
CA ILE A 27 -23.42 -14.08 -9.78
C ILE A 27 -22.07 -13.53 -10.24
N PHE A 28 -21.80 -13.50 -11.54
CA PHE A 28 -20.56 -12.94 -12.09
C PHE A 28 -20.45 -11.44 -11.81
N ILE A 29 -21.53 -10.68 -12.02
CA ILE A 29 -21.59 -9.24 -11.74
C ILE A 29 -21.44 -8.99 -10.24
N LEU A 30 -22.14 -9.75 -9.39
CA LEU A 30 -22.04 -9.63 -7.94
C LEU A 30 -20.66 -10.04 -7.43
N GLY A 31 -20.03 -11.05 -8.01
CA GLY A 31 -18.66 -11.47 -7.68
C GLY A 31 -17.63 -10.44 -8.10
N PHE A 32 -17.78 -9.85 -9.29
CA PHE A 32 -16.90 -8.79 -9.77
C PHE A 32 -17.07 -7.50 -8.95
N ALA A 33 -18.31 -7.09 -8.66
CA ALA A 33 -18.61 -5.92 -7.83
C ALA A 33 -18.19 -6.13 -6.37
N GLY A 34 -18.48 -7.30 -5.80
CA GLY A 34 -18.10 -7.65 -4.43
C GLY A 34 -16.60 -7.80 -4.25
N GLY A 35 -15.92 -8.46 -5.20
CA GLY A 35 -14.47 -8.56 -5.25
C GLY A 35 -13.81 -7.19 -5.39
N GLY A 36 -14.29 -6.36 -6.32
CA GLY A 36 -13.81 -4.99 -6.50
C GLY A 36 -13.99 -4.12 -5.26
N LEU A 37 -15.15 -4.20 -4.59
CA LEU A 37 -15.41 -3.48 -3.34
C LEU A 37 -14.48 -3.94 -2.20
N ALA A 38 -14.31 -5.25 -2.04
CA ALA A 38 -13.40 -5.81 -1.03
C ALA A 38 -11.94 -5.40 -1.31
N SER A 39 -11.49 -5.49 -2.57
CA SER A 39 -10.15 -5.05 -2.98
C SER A 39 -9.94 -3.55 -2.76
N TYR A 40 -10.95 -2.72 -3.04
CA TYR A 40 -10.89 -1.27 -2.77
C TYR A 40 -10.72 -0.97 -1.28
N LYS A 41 -11.43 -1.70 -0.42
CA LYS A 41 -11.34 -1.55 1.04
C LYS A 41 -9.99 -1.99 1.60
N ILE A 42 -9.35 -3.02 1.06
CA ILE A 42 -8.04 -3.49 1.53
C ILE A 42 -6.93 -2.46 1.27
N CYS A 43 -7.05 -1.67 0.19
CA CYS A 43 -6.04 -0.67 -0.17
C CYS A 43 -6.26 0.70 0.52
N GLU A 44 -7.31 0.85 1.33
CA GLU A 44 -7.67 2.11 2.01
C GLU A 44 -6.65 2.49 3.09
N GLU A 45 -5.94 1.49 3.65
CA GLU A 45 -4.93 1.66 4.70
C GLU A 45 -3.48 1.65 4.18
N ASP A 46 -3.29 1.67 2.86
CA ASP A 46 -1.95 1.78 2.28
C ASP A 46 -1.31 3.14 2.61
N GLY A 47 -0.03 3.13 2.92
CA GLY A 47 0.68 4.36 3.27
C GLY A 47 2.18 4.17 3.36
N PHE A 48 2.92 5.25 3.13
CA PHE A 48 4.35 5.33 3.35
C PHE A 48 4.61 6.54 4.25
N SER A 49 5.08 6.30 5.48
CA SER A 49 5.21 7.33 6.53
C SER A 49 6.40 7.09 7.47
N LEU A 50 6.90 8.19 8.04
CA LEU A 50 7.91 8.15 9.11
C LEU A 50 7.23 7.90 10.45
N LYS A 51 7.91 7.17 11.35
CA LYS A 51 7.56 7.11 12.77
C LYS A 51 8.35 8.17 13.53
N GLY A 52 7.76 8.74 14.57
CA GLY A 52 8.40 9.80 15.36
C GLY A 52 8.52 11.12 14.61
N GLU A 53 9.44 11.96 15.06
CA GLU A 53 9.59 13.33 14.56
C GLU A 53 10.27 13.37 13.19
N LYS A 54 9.84 14.33 12.37
CA LYS A 54 10.43 14.62 11.06
C LYS A 54 11.65 15.53 11.17
N ASN A 55 11.68 16.41 12.16
CA ASN A 55 12.78 17.34 12.41
C ASN A 55 13.39 16.97 13.75
N ILE A 56 14.70 16.79 13.80
CA ILE A 56 15.41 16.34 14.99
C ILE A 56 16.61 17.25 15.20
N THR A 57 16.77 17.72 16.43
CA THR A 57 17.95 18.49 16.82
C THR A 57 18.90 17.58 17.59
N LEU A 58 20.17 17.58 17.18
CA LEU A 58 21.24 16.81 17.82
C LEU A 58 22.40 17.74 18.14
N THR A 59 23.14 17.43 19.21
CA THR A 59 24.41 18.11 19.47
C THR A 59 25.55 17.45 18.69
N LEU A 60 26.61 18.20 18.42
CA LEU A 60 27.78 17.66 17.71
C LEU A 60 28.35 16.42 18.40
N GLY A 61 28.54 15.34 17.62
CA GLY A 61 29.01 14.04 18.09
C GLY A 61 27.91 13.07 18.51
N GLU A 62 26.67 13.53 18.72
CA GLU A 62 25.53 12.64 18.91
C GLU A 62 25.16 11.97 17.59
N ARG A 63 24.72 10.71 17.69
CA ARG A 63 24.22 9.96 16.54
C ARG A 63 22.70 9.94 16.56
N TYR A 64 22.13 9.99 15.37
CA TYR A 64 20.70 9.78 15.21
C TYR A 64 20.33 8.31 15.52
N GLU A 65 19.33 8.10 16.37
CA GLU A 65 18.70 6.79 16.58
C GLU A 65 17.44 6.66 15.71
N GLU A 66 17.40 5.66 14.82
CA GLU A 66 16.30 5.48 13.88
C GLU A 66 14.96 5.22 14.60
N ALA A 67 14.04 6.19 14.49
CA ALA A 67 12.69 6.13 15.05
C ALA A 67 11.76 5.21 14.25
N GLY A 68 12.18 4.81 13.05
CA GLY A 68 11.52 3.88 12.16
C GLY A 68 10.60 4.55 11.15
N PHE A 69 9.97 3.70 10.35
CA PHE A 69 9.03 4.06 9.30
C PHE A 69 8.06 2.89 9.06
N THR A 70 7.01 3.14 8.28
CA THR A 70 6.05 2.13 7.79
C THR A 70 5.78 2.33 6.32
N ALA A 71 5.73 1.24 5.58
CA ALA A 71 5.28 1.22 4.19
C ALA A 71 4.33 0.04 3.98
N VAL A 72 3.08 0.32 3.61
CA VAL A 72 2.04 -0.67 3.29
C VAL A 72 1.53 -0.39 1.88
N SER A 73 1.64 -1.38 0.99
CA SER A 73 1.25 -1.30 -0.42
C SER A 73 0.40 -2.50 -0.81
N PHE A 74 -0.79 -2.23 -1.35
CA PHE A 74 -1.82 -3.22 -1.68
C PHE A 74 -2.16 -4.14 -0.51
N GLY A 75 -2.32 -3.56 0.70
CA GLY A 75 -2.66 -4.26 1.93
C GLY A 75 -1.54 -5.14 2.51
N ARG A 76 -0.30 -4.97 2.05
CA ARG A 76 0.86 -5.73 2.54
C ARG A 76 1.94 -4.81 3.07
N ASP A 77 2.53 -5.19 4.20
CA ASP A 77 3.71 -4.52 4.74
C ASP A 77 4.92 -4.77 3.82
N ILE A 78 5.49 -3.68 3.33
CA ILE A 78 6.70 -3.65 2.50
C ILE A 78 7.81 -2.82 3.15
N SER A 79 7.71 -2.52 4.45
CA SER A 79 8.69 -1.70 5.19
C SER A 79 10.12 -2.24 5.07
N ALA A 80 10.29 -3.56 4.94
CA ALA A 80 11.60 -4.18 4.73
C ALA A 80 12.27 -3.84 3.38
N ARG A 81 11.53 -3.24 2.44
CA ARG A 81 12.04 -2.81 1.13
C ARG A 81 12.46 -1.34 1.09
N VAL A 82 12.25 -0.61 2.18
CA VAL A 82 12.64 0.79 2.27
C VAL A 82 14.16 0.87 2.35
N LEU A 83 14.75 1.61 1.42
CA LEU A 83 16.15 1.98 1.41
C LEU A 83 16.30 3.29 2.18
N VAL A 84 17.23 3.30 3.13
CA VAL A 84 17.57 4.46 3.96
C VAL A 84 18.93 4.98 3.52
N ASP A 85 19.00 6.28 3.26
CA ASP A 85 20.21 6.97 2.82
C ASP A 85 20.49 8.14 3.75
N ASP A 86 21.43 7.94 4.67
CA ASP A 86 21.94 8.90 5.64
C ASP A 86 23.40 9.29 5.33
N SER A 87 23.91 8.92 4.16
CA SER A 87 25.33 9.04 3.80
C SER A 87 25.85 10.48 3.75
N ALA A 88 24.95 11.45 3.59
CA ALA A 88 25.26 12.86 3.55
C ALA A 88 25.34 13.52 4.93
N VAL A 89 24.98 12.82 6.01
CA VAL A 89 24.95 13.38 7.36
C VAL A 89 26.36 13.41 7.96
N ASP A 90 26.86 14.61 8.26
CA ASP A 90 28.09 14.80 9.02
C ASP A 90 27.77 15.14 10.48
N TYR A 91 27.99 14.17 11.37
CA TYR A 91 27.71 14.33 12.81
C TYR A 91 28.74 15.21 13.55
N THR A 92 29.77 15.71 12.85
CA THR A 92 30.87 16.48 13.45
C THR A 92 30.83 17.97 13.13
N ALA A 93 29.96 18.40 12.22
CA ALA A 93 29.83 19.78 11.79
C ALA A 93 28.40 20.28 11.96
N ALA A 94 28.26 21.48 12.55
CA ALA A 94 26.95 22.10 12.74
C ALA A 94 26.32 22.44 11.38
N GLY A 95 25.01 22.22 11.27
CA GLY A 95 24.30 22.44 10.02
C GLY A 95 22.99 21.67 9.92
N GLU A 96 22.32 21.83 8.79
CA GLU A 96 21.12 21.08 8.43
C GLU A 96 21.49 19.93 7.49
N TYR A 97 21.05 18.73 7.86
CA TYR A 97 21.25 17.51 7.10
C TYR A 97 19.92 16.79 6.93
N TYR A 98 19.92 15.77 6.08
CA TYR A 98 18.72 15.00 5.82
C TYR A 98 19.01 13.53 5.61
N ILE A 99 18.07 12.69 6.04
CA ILE A 99 18.02 11.26 5.75
C ILE A 99 16.87 11.02 4.78
N VAL A 100 17.15 10.31 3.69
CA VAL A 100 16.16 9.98 2.65
C VAL A 100 15.72 8.54 2.77
N TYR A 101 14.41 8.32 2.74
CA TYR A 101 13.77 7.01 2.75
C TYR A 101 13.05 6.82 1.42
N ARG A 102 13.38 5.76 0.68
CA ARG A 102 12.81 5.49 -0.65
C ARG A 102 12.52 4.02 -0.87
N ILE A 103 11.62 3.73 -1.80
CA ILE A 103 11.36 2.38 -2.31
C ILE A 103 11.55 2.46 -3.81
N GLU A 104 12.37 1.59 -4.40
CA GLU A 104 12.66 1.66 -5.85
C GLU A 104 11.68 0.81 -6.67
N GLU A 105 11.30 -0.37 -6.16
CA GLU A 105 10.46 -1.34 -6.86
C GLU A 105 9.07 -1.48 -6.22
N ASP A 106 8.27 -0.42 -6.29
CA ASP A 106 6.84 -0.45 -5.91
C ASP A 106 5.99 0.45 -6.81
N ILE A 107 4.80 -0.02 -7.18
CA ILE A 107 3.90 0.70 -8.09
C ILE A 107 3.35 1.98 -7.45
N LYS A 108 3.10 1.99 -6.14
CA LYS A 108 2.54 3.14 -5.42
C LYS A 108 3.62 4.11 -4.96
N PHE A 109 4.75 3.59 -4.46
CA PHE A 109 5.76 4.38 -3.77
C PHE A 109 7.13 4.44 -4.46
N GLY A 110 7.30 3.81 -5.63
CA GLY A 110 8.55 3.73 -6.40
C GLY A 110 9.22 5.09 -6.71
N GLY A 111 8.43 6.16 -6.78
CA GLY A 111 8.91 7.53 -7.00
C GLY A 111 8.74 8.45 -5.79
N CYS A 112 8.28 7.91 -4.66
CA CYS A 112 8.04 8.69 -3.44
C CYS A 112 9.28 8.65 -2.55
N GLN A 113 9.53 9.77 -1.87
CA GLN A 113 10.59 9.87 -0.87
C GLN A 113 10.01 10.50 0.38
N LEU A 114 10.42 9.97 1.53
CA LEU A 114 10.26 10.64 2.81
C LEU A 114 11.62 11.18 3.23
N VAL A 115 11.59 12.32 3.91
CA VAL A 115 12.81 13.01 4.34
C VAL A 115 12.67 13.36 5.81
N ARG A 116 13.67 12.97 6.59
CA ARG A 116 13.87 13.41 7.98
C ARG A 116 14.99 14.45 8.00
N TYR A 117 14.75 15.58 8.64
CA TYR A 117 15.71 16.67 8.76
C TYR A 117 16.42 16.59 10.10
N LEU A 118 17.74 16.70 10.07
CA LEU A 118 18.59 16.77 11.25
C LEU A 118 19.20 18.15 11.34
N THR A 119 19.07 18.79 12.51
CA THR A 119 19.74 20.05 12.82
C THR A 119 20.83 19.76 13.83
N LEU A 120 22.09 19.88 13.42
CA LEU A 120 23.23 19.72 14.31
C LEU A 120 23.66 21.07 14.85
N THR A 121 23.68 21.19 16.18
CA THR A 121 24.08 22.40 16.89
C THR A 121 25.27 22.13 17.80
N GLU A 122 26.10 23.14 18.02
CA GLU A 122 27.12 23.09 19.06
C GLU A 122 26.44 22.90 20.43
N ALA A 123 27.13 22.23 21.36
CA ALA A 123 26.65 22.18 22.73
C ALA A 123 26.58 23.60 23.31
N GLU A 124 25.52 23.92 24.04
CA GLU A 124 25.48 25.18 24.78
C GLU A 124 26.67 25.21 25.75
N ASN A 125 27.64 26.08 25.47
CA ASN A 125 28.77 26.33 26.35
C ASN A 125 28.23 27.05 27.60
N GLY A 126 27.92 26.28 28.64
CA GLY A 126 27.61 26.78 29.98
C GLY A 126 28.81 27.38 30.68
#